data_AF-A0A256FYP3-F1
#
_entry.id   AF-A0A256FYP3-F1
#
_cell.length_a   1.000
_cell.length_b   1.000
_cell.length_c   1.000
_cell.angle_alpha   90.00
_cell.angle_beta   90.00
_cell.angle_gamma   90.00
#
_symmetry.space_group_name_H-M   'P 1'
#
loop_
_entity.id
_entity.type
_entity.pdbx_description
1 polymer ?
#
loop_
_entity_poly.entity_id
_entity_poly.type
_entity_poly.pdbx_seq_one_letter_code
_entity_poly.pdbx_strand_id
1 'polypeptide(L)' 'MRAGFGLLRLSSKDFWAMTPRELAAVLRPTSHSMNVPSRATFNALMQTFPDR' A
#
# COMPACT_ATOMS: atom_id res chain seq x y z
N MET A 1 -5.01 -6.20 -18.24
CA MET A 1 -3.84 -5.69 -17.50
C MET A 1 -4.30 -4.93 -16.25
N ARG A 2 -4.52 -5.60 -15.11
CA ARG A 2 -5.00 -4.97 -13.85
C ARG A 2 -3.89 -4.63 -12.84
N ALA A 3 -2.68 -5.17 -13.03
CA ALA A 3 -1.60 -5.04 -12.04
C ALA A 3 -0.95 -3.64 -11.99
N GLY A 4 -0.85 -2.92 -13.12
CA GLY A 4 -0.15 -1.62 -13.16
C GLY A 4 -0.99 -0.42 -12.74
N PHE A 5 -2.24 -0.32 -13.23
CA PHE A 5 -3.02 0.92 -13.12
C PHE A 5 -3.86 1.03 -11.85
N GLY A 6 -4.28 -0.10 -11.26
CA GLY A 6 -5.14 -0.11 -10.08
C GLY A 6 -4.38 0.00 -8.75
N LEU A 7 -3.18 -0.59 -8.68
CA LEU A 7 -2.41 -0.68 -7.43
C LEU A 7 -1.48 0.52 -7.20
N LEU A 8 -1.05 1.17 -8.28
CA LEU A 8 0.01 2.19 -8.23
C LEU A 8 -0.47 3.59 -8.59
N ARG A 9 -1.71 3.72 -9.10
CA ARG A 9 -2.32 4.99 -9.57
C ARG A 9 -1.44 5.75 -10.57
N LEU A 10 -0.56 5.05 -11.29
CA LEU A 10 0.32 5.66 -12.27
C LEU A 10 -0.45 6.02 -13.54
N SER A 11 -0.12 7.15 -14.14
CA SER A 11 -0.60 7.47 -15.48
C SER A 11 0.00 6.50 -16.50
N SER A 12 -0.69 6.26 -17.61
CA SER A 12 -0.19 5.40 -18.70
C SER A 12 1.18 5.84 -19.23
N LYS A 13 1.44 7.15 -19.25
CA LYS A 13 2.71 7.72 -19.68
C LYS A 13 3.84 7.35 -18.73
N ASP A 14 3.62 7.49 -17.43
CA ASP A 14 4.65 7.22 -16.43
C ASP A 14 4.96 5.72 -16.33
N PHE A 15 3.96 4.87 -16.56
CA PHE A 15 4.15 3.42 -16.62
C PHE A 15 5.08 3.01 -17.77
N TRP A 16 4.90 3.59 -18.97
CA TRP A 16 5.72 3.26 -20.14
C TRP A 16 7.09 3.95 -20.15
N ALA A 17 7.26 5.03 -19.39
CA ALA A 17 8.55 5.70 -19.23
C ALA A 17 9.46 5.02 -18.21
N MET A 18 8.92 4.13 -17.37
CA MET A 18 9.69 3.43 -16.34
C MET A 18 10.68 2.42 -16.91
N THR A 19 11.83 2.33 -16.26
CA THR A 19 12.83 1.31 -16.57
C THR A 19 12.41 -0.06 -16.00
N PRO A 20 12.90 -1.18 -16.56
CA PRO A 20 12.62 -2.51 -16.03
C PRO A 20 13.00 -2.68 -14.54
N ARG A 21 14.02 -1.97 -14.05
CA ARG A 21 14.43 -1.98 -12.63
C ARG A 21 13.40 -1.31 -11.73
N GLU A 22 12.83 -0.19 -12.17
CA GLU A 22 11.79 0.52 -11.41
C GLU A 22 10.49 -0.29 -11.40
N LEU A 23 10.13 -0.90 -12.53
CA LEU A 23 8.97 -1.79 -12.62
C LEU A 23 9.10 -3.01 -11.69
N ALA A 24 10.30 -3.58 -11.57
CA ALA A 24 10.57 -4.67 -10.62
C ALA A 24 10.47 -4.23 -9.14
N ALA A 25 10.89 -3.02 -8.80
CA ALA A 25 10.76 -2.47 -7.44
C ALA A 25 9.30 -2.24 -7.06
N VAL A 26 8.51 -1.77 -8.03
CA VAL A 26 7.10 -1.42 -7.90
C VAL A 26 6.19 -2.66 -7.82
N LEU A 27 6.50 -3.71 -8.58
CA LEU A 27 5.79 -5.00 -8.54
C LEU A 27 6.27 -5.91 -7.41
N ARG A 28 7.33 -5.53 -6.69
CA ARG A 28 7.83 -6.33 -5.58
C ARG A 28 6.70 -6.50 -4.57
N PRO A 29 6.32 -7.73 -4.21
CA PRO A 29 5.37 -7.96 -3.14
C PRO A 29 5.93 -7.27 -1.90
N THR A 30 5.27 -6.21 -1.44
CA THR A 30 5.54 -5.64 -0.13
C THR A 30 5.00 -6.64 0.89
N SER A 31 5.75 -7.72 1.12
CA SER A 31 5.66 -8.53 2.32
C SER A 31 6.24 -7.72 3.48
N HIS A 32 5.67 -6.55 3.70
CA HIS A 32 5.61 -6.02 5.03
C HIS A 32 4.30 -6.58 5.54
N SER A 33 4.36 -7.55 6.44
CA SER A 33 3.37 -7.66 7.50
C SER A 33 3.40 -6.31 8.22
N MET A 34 2.79 -5.30 7.60
CA MET A 34 2.55 -4.04 8.26
C MET A 34 1.79 -4.47 9.51
N ASN A 35 2.36 -4.21 10.68
CA ASN A 35 1.69 -4.37 11.97
C ASN A 35 0.53 -3.35 12.04
N VAL A 36 -0.39 -3.43 11.07
CA VAL A 36 -1.58 -2.61 11.01
C VAL A 36 -2.53 -3.27 11.98
N PRO A 37 -2.94 -2.56 13.04
CA PRO A 37 -3.98 -3.07 13.90
C PRO A 37 -5.22 -3.33 13.05
N SER A 38 -5.88 -4.47 13.29
CA SER A 38 -7.20 -4.70 12.72
C SER A 38 -8.14 -3.55 13.14
N ARG A 39 -9.21 -3.31 12.38
CA ARG A 39 -10.23 -2.32 12.77
C ARG A 39 -10.74 -2.56 14.20
N ALA A 40 -10.86 -3.83 14.61
CA ALA A 40 -11.26 -4.19 15.96
C ALA A 40 -10.21 -3.77 17.01
N THR A 41 -8.93 -4.03 16.74
CA THR A 41 -7.81 -3.64 17.60
C THR A 41 -7.72 -2.12 17.75
N PHE A 42 -7.91 -1.38 16.65
CA PHE A 42 -7.92 0.09 16.68
C PHE A 42 -9.06 0.63 17.55
N ASN A 43 -10.28 0.11 17.39
CA ASN A 43 -11.42 0.52 18.21
C ASN A 43 -11.21 0.23 19.70
N ALA A 44 -10.61 -0.92 20.04
CA ALA A 44 -10.28 -1.25 21.43
C ALA A 44 -9.27 -0.25 22.03
N LEU A 45 -8.26 0.18 21.25
CA LEU A 45 -7.30 1.18 21.70
C LEU A 45 -7.97 2.54 21.95
N MET A 46 -8.88 2.99 21.07
CA MET A 46 -9.62 4.24 21.27
C MET A 46 -10.49 4.23 22.52
N GLN A 47 -11.08 3.08 22.87
CA GLN A 47 -11.85 2.93 24.12
C GLN A 47 -10.94 2.90 25.36
N THR A 48 -9.72 2.37 25.22
CA THR A 48 -8.76 2.24 26.33
C THR A 48 -8.08 3.57 26.65
N PHE A 49 -7.83 4.41 25.64
CA PHE A 49 -7.13 5.68 25.78
C PHE A 49 -7.96 6.84 25.22
N PRO A 50 -8.99 7.32 25.95
CA PRO A 50 -9.78 8.47 25.52
C PRO A 50 -9.01 9.78 25.76
N ASP A 51 -8.95 10.64 24.73
CA ASP A 51 -8.20 11.91 24.67
C ASP A 51 -8.79 13.05 25.55
N ARG A 52 -9.16 12.78 26.80
CA ARG A 52 -9.69 13.81 27.72
C ARG A 52 -8.73 14.96 28.00
#